data_AF-A0A373NZX5-F1
#
_entry.id   AF-A0A373NZX5-F1
#
_cell.length_a   1.000
_cell.length_b   1.000
_cell.length_c   1.000
_cell.angle_alpha   90.00
_cell.angle_beta   90.00
_cell.angle_gamma   90.00
#
_symmetry.space_group_name_H-M   'P 1'
#
loop_
_entity.id
_entity.type
_entity.pdbx_description
1 polymer ?
#
loop_
_entity_poly.entity_id
_entity_poly.type
_entity_poly.pdbx_seq_one_letter_code
_entity_poly.pdbx_strand_id
1 'polypeptide(L)'
;MSHLLEALMILCFGLSWPLSIYKSWTSRTAKGKSLYFEVFIWIGYIFGIANKFISYMNNPDKDWIFFLAWAFYFLNIAEITVDMVLYFRNVKLDKKREAEK
;
A
#
# COMPACT_ATOMS: atom_id res chain seq x y z
N MET A 1 18.05 -16.39 -3.30
CA MET A 1 18.56 -14.99 -3.37
C MET A 1 17.52 -14.02 -3.92
N SER A 2 16.78 -14.36 -4.98
CA SER A 2 15.67 -13.55 -5.54
C SER A 2 14.61 -13.15 -4.50
N HIS A 3 14.19 -14.09 -3.64
CA HIS A 3 13.16 -13.83 -2.63
C HIS A 3 13.59 -12.88 -1.51
N LEU A 4 14.88 -12.78 -1.21
CA LEU A 4 15.39 -11.84 -0.20
C LEU A 4 15.30 -10.40 -0.69
N LEU A 5 15.73 -10.15 -1.93
CA LEU A 5 15.64 -8.81 -2.53
C LEU A 5 14.19 -8.35 -2.68
N GLU A 6 13.30 -9.27 -3.07
CA GLU A 6 11.87 -9.01 -3.13
C GLU A 6 11.30 -8.67 -1.74
N ALA A 7 11.61 -9.48 -0.71
CA ALA A 7 11.15 -9.23 0.66
C ALA A 7 11.63 -7.86 1.18
N LEU A 8 12.90 -7.51 0.95
CA LEU A 8 13.47 -6.22 1.34
C LEU A 8 12.77 -5.06 0.61
N MET A 9 12.54 -5.20 -0.69
CA MET A 9 11.82 -4.20 -1.47
C MET A 9 10.41 -3.97 -0.89
N ILE A 10 9.63 -5.04 -0.69
CA ILE A 10 8.25 -4.94 -0.18
C ILE A 10 8.24 -4.39 1.25
N LEU A 11 9.23 -4.72 2.07
CA LEU A 11 9.36 -4.18 3.42
C LEU A 11 9.65 -2.68 3.39
N CYS A 12 10.57 -2.22 2.55
CA CYS A 12 10.85 -0.80 2.37
C CYS A 12 9.63 -0.04 1.84
N PHE A 13 8.88 -0.62 0.89
CA PHE A 13 7.61 -0.05 0.45
C PHE A 13 6.56 -0.06 1.55
N GLY A 14 6.47 -1.13 2.33
CA GLY A 14 5.60 -1.26 3.50
C GLY A 14 5.79 -0.10 4.46
N LEU A 15 7.02 0.15 4.87
CA LEU A 15 7.35 1.26 5.78
C LEU A 15 7.02 2.66 5.23
N SER A 16 6.89 2.82 3.90
CA SER A 16 6.51 4.10 3.32
C SER A 16 5.04 4.46 3.56
N TRP A 17 4.15 3.48 3.74
CA TRP A 17 2.72 3.72 3.96
C TRP A 17 2.37 4.21 5.36
N PRO A 18 2.89 3.67 6.48
CA PRO A 18 2.70 4.23 7.81
C PRO A 18 3.08 5.71 7.88
N LEU A 19 4.16 6.10 7.20
CA LEU A 19 4.57 7.51 7.09
C LEU A 19 3.55 8.34 6.29
N SER A 20 3.06 7.81 5.16
CA SER A 20 2.01 8.46 4.36
C SER A 20 0.71 8.63 5.13
N ILE A 21 0.26 7.58 5.83
CA ILE A 21 -0.93 7.55 6.68
C ILE A 21 -0.80 8.57 7.81
N TYR A 22 0.33 8.57 8.52
CA TYR A 22 0.59 9.52 9.60
C TYR A 22 0.51 10.97 9.11
N LYS A 23 1.12 11.25 7.94
CA LYS A 23 1.06 12.57 7.31
C LYS A 23 -0.36 12.94 6.88
N SER A 24 -1.10 11.99 6.31
CA SER A 24 -2.50 12.15 5.91
C SER A 24 -3.38 12.48 7.13
N TRP A 25 -3.18 11.77 8.24
CA TRP A 25 -3.95 11.96 9.47
C TRP A 25 -3.68 13.31 10.14
N THR A 26 -2.40 13.70 10.24
CA THR A 26 -1.98 14.93 10.93
C THR A 26 -2.24 16.19 10.11
N SER A 27 -1.96 16.17 8.81
CA SER A 27 -2.15 17.34 7.94
C SER A 27 -3.64 17.68 7.73
N ARG A 28 -4.53 16.67 7.80
CA ARG A 28 -5.98 16.82 7.53
C ARG A 28 -6.27 17.55 6.22
N THR A 29 -5.43 17.35 5.20
CA THR A 29 -5.60 17.88 3.84
C THR A 29 -5.16 16.84 2.83
N ALA A 30 -5.80 16.85 1.66
CA ALA A 30 -5.50 15.98 0.53
C ALA A 30 -4.71 16.74 -0.57
N LYS A 31 -4.39 18.02 -0.36
CA LYS A 31 -3.67 18.85 -1.34
C LYS A 31 -2.26 18.31 -1.56
N GLY A 32 -1.89 18.12 -2.83
CA GLY A 32 -0.58 17.59 -3.23
C GLY A 32 -0.46 16.06 -3.18
N LYS A 33 -1.51 15.34 -2.78
CA LYS A 33 -1.55 13.87 -2.77
C LYS A 33 -2.31 13.33 -4.00
N SER A 34 -1.76 12.32 -4.66
CA SER A 34 -2.29 11.77 -5.90
C SER A 34 -2.97 10.41 -5.66
N LEU A 35 -4.31 10.41 -5.61
CA LEU A 35 -5.08 9.18 -5.48
C LEU A 35 -4.81 8.20 -6.65
N TYR A 36 -4.62 8.72 -7.87
CA TYR A 36 -4.32 7.88 -9.03
C TYR A 36 -3.03 7.08 -8.84
N PHE A 37 -2.00 7.69 -8.26
CA PHE A 37 -0.74 7.02 -7.96
C PHE A 37 -0.94 5.88 -6.95
N GLU A 38 -1.69 6.13 -5.87
CA GLU A 38 -2.03 5.10 -4.88
C GLU A 38 -2.83 3.94 -5.50
N VAL A 39 -3.81 4.24 -6.37
CA VAL A 39 -4.62 3.24 -7.06
C VAL A 39 -3.75 2.38 -7.98
N PHE A 40 -2.81 2.97 -8.74
CA PHE A 40 -1.90 2.19 -9.59
C PHE A 40 -1.03 1.24 -8.77
N ILE A 41 -0.50 1.71 -7.64
CA ILE A 41 0.28 0.85 -6.75
C ILE A 41 -0.59 -0.25 -6.15
N TRP A 42 -1.81 0.08 -5.72
CA TRP A 42 -2.78 -0.88 -5.17
C TRP A 42 -3.10 -2.01 -6.16
N ILE A 43 -3.34 -1.68 -7.43
CA ILE A 43 -3.53 -2.66 -8.50
C ILE A 43 -2.26 -3.49 -8.71
N GLY A 44 -1.09 -2.87 -8.70
CA GLY A 44 0.20 -3.56 -8.76
C GLY A 44 0.37 -4.61 -7.64
N TYR A 45 -0.04 -4.26 -6.41
CA TYR A 45 -0.03 -5.20 -5.27
C TYR A 45 -0.95 -6.40 -5.50
N ILE A 46 -2.14 -6.21 -6.11
CA ILE A 46 -3.03 -7.32 -6.47
C ILE A 46 -2.35 -8.28 -7.44
N PHE A 47 -1.73 -7.75 -8.50
CA PHE A 47 -1.01 -8.60 -9.45
C PHE A 47 0.19 -9.31 -8.80
N GLY A 48 0.90 -8.65 -7.88
CA GLY A 48 1.97 -9.27 -7.10
C GLY A 48 1.47 -10.44 -6.24
N ILE A 49 0.33 -10.27 -5.56
CA ILE A 49 -0.33 -11.33 -4.77
C ILE A 49 -0.77 -12.48 -5.68
N ALA A 50 -1.42 -12.18 -6.81
CA ALA A 50 -1.85 -13.21 -7.76
C ALA A 50 -0.67 -14.03 -8.30
N ASN A 51 0.45 -13.37 -8.65
CA ASN A 51 1.67 -14.04 -9.07
C ASN A 51 2.25 -14.94 -7.96
N LYS A 52 2.20 -14.52 -6.70
CA LYS A 52 2.60 -15.35 -5.56
C LYS A 52 1.73 -16.60 -5.41
N PHE A 53 0.40 -16.47 -5.54
CA PHE A 53 -0.51 -17.61 -5.54
C PHE A 53 -0.17 -18.61 -6.65
N ILE A 54 0.02 -18.14 -7.88
CA ILE A 54 0.39 -19.00 -9.02
C ILE A 54 1.74 -19.68 -8.76
N SER A 55 2.73 -18.95 -8.26
CA SER A 55 4.06 -19.49 -7.94
C SER A 55 4.01 -20.56 -6.85
N TYR A 56 3.12 -20.40 -5.87
CA TYR A 56 2.90 -21.38 -4.80
C TYR A 56 2.18 -22.64 -5.32
N MET A 57 1.14 -22.48 -6.15
CA MET A 57 0.43 -23.62 -6.75
C MET A 57 1.34 -24.48 -7.65
N ASN A 58 2.24 -23.85 -8.40
CA ASN A 58 3.16 -24.56 -9.29
C ASN A 58 4.31 -25.25 -8.55
N ASN A 59 4.71 -24.74 -7.39
CA ASN A 59 5.80 -25.29 -6.59
C ASN A 59 5.58 -24.96 -5.11
N PRO A 60 4.99 -25.90 -4.33
CA PRO A 60 4.63 -25.66 -2.93
C PRO A 60 5.84 -25.54 -2.00
N ASP A 61 6.98 -26.12 -2.39
CA ASP A 61 8.22 -26.07 -1.62
C ASP A 61 8.82 -24.67 -1.69
N LYS A 62 8.42 -23.82 -0.72
CA LYS A 62 8.84 -22.43 -0.58
C LYS A 62 9.54 -22.20 0.76
N ASP A 63 10.60 -21.39 0.71
CA ASP A 63 11.29 -20.94 1.91
C ASP A 63 10.42 -20.01 2.77
N TRP A 64 10.70 -19.93 4.07
CA TRP A 64 10.04 -19.00 5.00
C TRP A 64 10.00 -17.54 4.49
N ILE A 65 11.06 -17.08 3.82
CA ILE A 65 11.16 -15.72 3.26
C ILE A 65 10.06 -15.45 2.23
N PHE A 66 9.63 -16.47 1.48
CA PHE A 66 8.53 -16.35 0.53
C PHE A 66 7.23 -16.00 1.25
N PHE A 67 6.90 -16.72 2.33
CA PHE A 67 5.70 -16.47 3.13
C PHE A 67 5.76 -15.12 3.84
N LEU A 68 6.95 -14.72 4.32
CA LEU A 68 7.15 -13.40 4.90
C LEU A 68 6.86 -12.28 3.89
N ALA A 69 7.46 -12.35 2.70
CA ALA A 69 7.21 -11.39 1.62
C ALA A 69 5.71 -11.37 1.22
N TRP A 70 5.08 -12.55 1.18
CA TRP A 70 3.67 -12.68 0.84
C TRP A 70 2.76 -12.03 1.90
N ALA A 71 3.05 -12.21 3.18
CA ALA A 71 2.34 -11.51 4.26
C ALA A 71 2.49 -9.99 4.14
N PHE A 72 3.68 -9.49 3.80
CA PHE A 72 3.88 -8.07 3.58
C PHE A 72 3.14 -7.51 2.36
N TYR A 73 2.89 -8.30 1.30
CA TYR A 73 2.02 -7.85 0.21
C TYR A 73 0.60 -7.55 0.73
N PHE A 74 0.04 -8.41 1.59
CA PHE A 74 -1.28 -8.20 2.20
C PHE A 74 -1.29 -7.02 3.18
N LEU A 75 -0.20 -6.84 3.93
CA LEU A 75 -0.07 -5.69 4.82
C LEU A 75 -0.03 -4.39 4.02
N ASN A 76 0.77 -4.33 2.96
CA ASN A 76 0.87 -3.16 2.08
C ASN A 76 -0.49 -2.81 1.45
N ILE A 77 -1.22 -3.78 0.89
CA ILE A 77 -2.52 -3.48 0.26
C ILE A 77 -3.53 -2.95 1.30
N ALA A 78 -3.48 -3.46 2.54
CA ALA A 78 -4.31 -2.96 3.63
C ALA A 78 -3.94 -1.52 4.00
N GLU A 79 -2.65 -1.22 4.15
CA GLU A 79 -2.16 0.14 4.46
C GLU A 79 -2.52 1.15 3.36
N ILE A 80 -2.31 0.81 2.09
CA ILE A 80 -2.70 1.65 0.95
C ILE A 80 -4.21 1.91 0.98
N THR A 81 -5.01 0.89 1.30
CA THR A 81 -6.47 1.03 1.40
C THR A 81 -6.85 1.98 2.52
N VAL A 82 -6.23 1.88 3.70
CA VAL A 82 -6.44 2.82 4.82
C VAL A 82 -6.07 4.24 4.40
N ASP A 83 -4.95 4.40 3.71
CA ASP A 83 -4.48 5.71 3.26
C ASP A 83 -5.42 6.36 2.23
N MET A 84 -5.94 5.57 1.28
CA MET A 84 -6.98 6.02 0.34
C MET A 84 -8.27 6.44 1.05
N VAL A 85 -8.70 5.72 2.09
CA VAL A 85 -9.87 6.12 2.89
C VAL A 85 -9.63 7.45 3.60
N LEU A 86 -8.43 7.66 4.15
CA LEU A 86 -8.03 8.93 4.75
C LEU A 86 -7.95 10.06 3.73
N TYR A 87 -7.50 9.77 2.50
CA TYR A 87 -7.53 10.73 1.41
C TYR A 87 -8.95 11.24 1.16
N PHE A 88 -9.94 10.35 1.02
CA PHE A 88 -11.33 10.77 0.82
C PHE A 88 -11.89 11.59 1.99
N ARG A 89 -11.53 11.25 3.22
CA ARG A 89 -11.88 12.05 4.41
C ARG A 89 -11.30 13.46 4.29
N ASN A 90 -10.02 13.58 3.94
CA ASN A 90 -9.34 14.86 3.84
C ASN A 90 -9.85 15.71 2.68
N VAL A 91 -10.21 15.11 1.54
CA VAL A 91 -10.87 15.81 0.43
C VAL A 91 -12.19 16.43 0.90
N LYS A 92 -12.98 15.73 1.72
CA LYS A 92 -14.21 16.29 2.30
C LYS A 92 -13.94 17.46 3.23
N LEU A 93 -12.87 17.39 4.03
CA LEU A 93 -12.46 18.49 4.93
C LEU A 93 -12.00 19.71 4.15
N ASP A 94 -11.22 19.51 3.09
CA ASP A 94 -10.73 20.60 2.25
C ASP A 94 -11.87 21.30 1.51
N LYS A 95 -12.83 20.55 0.97
CA LYS A 95 -14.05 21.13 0.35
C LYS A 95 -14.86 21.99 1.32
N LYS A 96 -14.97 21.58 2.60
CA LYS A 96 -15.65 22.39 3.63
C LYS A 96 -14.93 23.70 3.89
N ARG A 97 -13.59 23.66 4.05
CA ARG A 97 -12.76 24.86 4.25
C ARG A 97 -12.80 25.83 3.07
N GLU A 98 -12.97 25.31 1.85
CA GLU A 98 -13.11 26.13 0.65
C GLU A 98 -14.50 26.75 0.52
N ALA A 99 -15.56 26.10 1.02
CA ALA A 99 -16.91 26.66 1.05
C ALA A 99 -17.15 27.69 2.18
N GLU A 100 -16.34 27.63 3.25
CA GLU A 100 -16.34 28.60 4.36
C GLU A 100 -15.51 29.87 4.06
N LYS A 101 -14.76 29.88 2.95
CA LYS A 101 -13.99 31.04 2.46
C LYS A 101 -14.77 31.83 1.43
#